data_AF-A0A7V9QCL1-F1
#
_entry.id   AF-A0A7V9QCL1-F1
#
_cell.length_a   1.000
_cell.length_b   1.000
_cell.length_c   1.000
_cell.angle_alpha   90.00
_cell.angle_beta   90.00
_cell.angle_gamma   90.00
#
_symmetry.space_group_name_H-M   'P 1'
#
loop_
_entity.id
_entity.type
_entity.pdbx_description
1 polymer ?
#
loop_
_entity_poly.entity_id
_entity_poly.type
_entity_poly.pdbx_seq_one_letter_code
_entity_poly.pdbx_strand_id
1 'polypeptide(L)'
;LDGPHGAFSIDRYPAVGYVFIAGGVGITPIMSFLRTMVDREDPRPVMLIYADKVWDDVAYREELEKVKETLDLDLLYVLEEEPNEDWEGETGFIDAELLEKHMPGEEFHRFFFVCGPEPMMNSVHEGLLHHGIPEAHIQMERFALA
;
A
#
# COMPACT_ATOMS: atom_id res chain seq x y z
N LEU A 1 -9.01 27.65 -5.92
CA LEU A 1 -9.04 26.26 -5.42
C LEU A 1 -9.85 25.49 -6.46
N ASP A 2 -9.16 24.88 -7.40
CA ASP A 2 -9.79 24.00 -8.39
C ASP A 2 -9.99 22.61 -7.74
N GLY A 3 -11.12 21.97 -8.05
CA GLY A 3 -11.62 20.78 -7.35
C GLY A 3 -10.78 19.52 -7.60
N PRO A 4 -11.09 18.37 -6.96
CA PRO A 4 -10.20 17.22 -6.96
C PRO A 4 -9.98 16.68 -8.38
N HIS A 5 -8.75 16.83 -8.86
CA HIS A 5 -8.26 16.18 -10.06
C HIS A 5 -7.62 14.85 -9.64
N GLY A 6 -8.32 13.73 -9.85
CA GLY A 6 -7.77 12.42 -9.52
C GLY A 6 -8.75 11.28 -9.80
N ALA A 7 -8.26 10.21 -10.43
CA ALA A 7 -8.98 8.94 -10.54
C ALA A 7 -8.65 7.98 -9.38
N PHE A 8 -7.65 8.30 -8.56
CA PHE A 8 -7.17 7.48 -7.46
C PHE A 8 -8.13 7.57 -6.25
N SER A 9 -9.13 6.68 -6.19
CA SER A 9 -10.10 6.62 -5.10
C SER A 9 -10.74 5.24 -4.96
N ILE A 10 -10.83 4.74 -3.73
CA ILE A 10 -11.53 3.49 -3.39
C ILE A 10 -13.01 3.48 -3.80
N ASP A 11 -13.65 4.67 -3.89
CA ASP A 11 -15.05 4.79 -4.30
C ASP A 11 -15.26 4.58 -5.81
N ARG A 12 -14.21 4.76 -6.61
CA ARG A 12 -14.25 4.49 -8.05
C ARG A 12 -13.97 3.03 -8.38
N TYR A 13 -13.31 2.32 -7.48
CA TYR A 13 -12.92 0.92 -7.64
C TYR A 13 -13.44 0.09 -6.46
N PRO A 14 -14.74 -0.20 -6.42
CA PRO A 14 -15.32 -1.06 -5.39
C PRO A 14 -14.77 -2.49 -5.54
N ALA A 15 -14.32 -3.05 -4.42
CA ALA A 15 -13.80 -4.41 -4.34
C ALA A 15 -14.19 -5.05 -3.01
N VAL A 16 -13.97 -6.37 -2.90
CA VAL A 16 -14.23 -7.13 -1.66
C VAL A 16 -13.14 -6.92 -0.61
N GLY A 17 -11.99 -6.36 -1.01
CA GLY A 17 -10.86 -6.01 -0.14
C GLY A 17 -9.79 -5.27 -0.94
N TYR A 18 -8.82 -4.70 -0.23
CA TYR A 18 -7.79 -3.86 -0.84
C TYR A 18 -6.38 -4.29 -0.45
N VAL A 19 -5.45 -4.07 -1.38
CA VAL A 19 -4.02 -4.12 -1.10
C VAL A 19 -3.42 -2.77 -1.49
N PHE A 20 -2.86 -2.09 -0.51
CA PHE A 20 -2.22 -0.79 -0.68
C PHE A 20 -0.71 -0.98 -0.61
N ILE A 21 0.01 -0.44 -1.60
CA ILE A 21 1.47 -0.52 -1.68
C ILE A 21 2.01 0.89 -1.75
N ALA A 22 2.67 1.31 -0.69
CA ALA A 22 3.18 2.67 -0.50
C ALA A 22 4.71 2.68 -0.41
N GLY A 23 5.34 3.67 -1.04
CA GLY A 23 6.77 3.96 -0.88
C GLY A 23 7.01 5.40 -0.46
N GLY A 24 7.67 5.60 0.68
CA GLY A 24 7.93 6.93 1.25
C GLY A 24 6.67 7.79 1.36
N VAL A 25 6.71 9.01 0.83
CA VAL A 25 5.56 9.95 0.79
C VAL A 25 4.34 9.44 0.01
N GLY A 26 4.49 8.37 -0.77
CA GLY A 26 3.39 7.61 -1.40
C GLY A 26 2.31 7.13 -0.43
N ILE A 27 2.63 7.09 0.87
CA ILE A 27 1.68 6.79 1.96
C ILE A 27 0.54 7.81 2.08
N THR A 28 0.73 9.06 1.62
CA THR A 28 -0.23 10.15 1.83
C THR A 28 -1.62 9.89 1.23
N PRO A 29 -1.77 9.52 -0.07
CA PRO A 29 -3.07 9.17 -0.63
C PRO A 29 -3.66 7.91 0.02
N ILE A 30 -2.81 6.94 0.40
CA ILE A 30 -3.23 5.72 1.09
C ILE A 30 -3.81 6.03 2.48
N MET A 31 -3.19 6.92 3.25
CA MET A 31 -3.74 7.39 4.53
C MET A 31 -5.07 8.10 4.37
N SER A 32 -5.28 8.82 3.26
CA SER A 32 -6.60 9.40 2.95
C SER A 32 -7.67 8.32 2.77
N PHE A 33 -7.33 7.22 2.11
CA PHE A 33 -8.23 6.07 1.97
C PHE A 33 -8.51 5.41 3.32
N LEU A 34 -7.47 5.12 4.10
CA LEU A 34 -7.60 4.50 5.42
C LEU A 34 -8.47 5.32 6.37
N ARG A 35 -8.26 6.65 6.43
CA ARG A 35 -9.12 7.56 7.22
C ARG A 35 -10.57 7.51 6.77
N THR A 36 -10.80 7.53 5.45
CA THR A 36 -12.16 7.43 4.89
C THR A 36 -12.81 6.09 5.24
N MET A 37 -12.06 4.99 5.24
CA MET A 37 -12.53 3.67 5.63
C MET A 37 -12.84 3.60 7.13
N VAL A 38 -12.00 4.19 7.98
CA VAL A 38 -12.25 4.32 9.43
C VAL A 38 -13.54 5.09 9.70
N ASP A 39 -13.71 6.27 9.08
CA ASP A 39 -14.90 7.12 9.25
C ASP A 39 -16.20 6.41 8.83
N ARG A 40 -16.09 5.40 7.96
CA ARG A 40 -17.21 4.62 7.43
C ARG A 40 -17.39 3.27 8.14
N GLU A 41 -16.54 2.94 9.11
CA GLU A 41 -16.48 1.62 9.75
C GLU A 41 -16.44 0.49 8.70
N ASP A 42 -15.60 0.66 7.68
CA ASP A 42 -15.57 -0.23 6.53
C ASP A 42 -15.11 -1.65 6.91
N PRO A 43 -15.92 -2.70 6.66
CA PRO A 43 -15.60 -4.05 7.11
C PRO A 43 -14.67 -4.81 6.17
N ARG A 44 -14.29 -4.22 5.03
CA ARG A 44 -13.50 -4.91 4.01
C ARG A 44 -12.04 -5.06 4.47
N PRO A 45 -11.42 -6.25 4.29
CA PRO A 45 -10.04 -6.47 4.66
C PRO A 45 -9.09 -5.60 3.83
N VAL A 46 -8.07 -5.07 4.50
CA VAL A 46 -7.03 -4.24 3.90
C VAL A 46 -5.66 -4.79 4.28
N MET A 47 -4.77 -4.88 3.30
CA MET A 47 -3.34 -5.05 3.54
C MET A 47 -2.61 -3.79 3.11
N LEU A 48 -1.70 -3.28 3.93
CA LEU A 48 -0.78 -2.21 3.57
C LEU A 48 0.66 -2.75 3.59
N ILE A 49 1.32 -2.72 2.44
CA ILE A 49 2.76 -2.90 2.30
C ILE A 49 3.39 -1.51 2.20
N TYR A 50 4.12 -1.08 3.23
CA TYR A 50 4.70 0.26 3.31
C TYR A 50 6.23 0.17 3.33
N ALA A 51 6.85 0.59 2.23
CA ALA A 51 8.29 0.69 2.08
C ALA A 51 8.83 2.08 2.44
N ASP A 52 9.93 2.11 3.19
CA ASP A 52 10.73 3.32 3.41
C ASP A 52 12.21 2.97 3.55
N LYS A 53 13.09 3.97 3.59
CA LYS A 53 14.54 3.70 3.67
C LYS A 53 14.96 3.19 5.04
N VAL A 54 14.54 3.91 6.07
CA VAL A 54 14.87 3.65 7.48
C VAL A 54 13.61 3.84 8.31
N TRP A 55 13.58 3.20 9.48
CA TRP A 55 12.41 3.27 10.38
C TRP A 55 12.03 4.70 10.78
N ASP A 56 13.00 5.59 10.92
CA ASP A 56 12.78 6.99 11.33
C ASP A 56 12.04 7.83 10.26
N ASP A 57 12.12 7.43 9.00
CA ASP A 57 11.47 8.12 7.87
C ASP A 57 10.01 7.68 7.70
N VAL A 58 9.62 6.55 8.30
CA VAL A 58 8.26 6.00 8.21
C VAL A 58 7.27 6.99 8.85
N ALA A 59 6.45 7.62 7.99
CA ALA A 59 5.45 8.57 8.41
C ALA A 59 4.19 7.86 8.94
N TYR A 60 3.40 8.57 9.75
CA TYR A 60 2.09 8.13 10.24
C TYR A 60 2.07 6.82 11.08
N ARG A 61 3.22 6.33 11.58
CA ARG A 61 3.33 5.10 12.40
C ARG A 61 2.26 4.99 13.49
N GLU A 62 2.19 5.98 14.37
CA GLU A 62 1.22 5.98 15.49
C GLU A 62 -0.24 6.03 15.01
N GLU A 63 -0.49 6.64 13.85
CA GLU A 63 -1.82 6.72 13.27
C GLU A 63 -2.22 5.37 12.64
N LEU A 64 -1.30 4.71 11.95
CA LEU A 64 -1.51 3.38 11.38
C LEU A 64 -1.85 2.35 12.45
N GLU A 65 -1.19 2.38 13.62
CA GLU A 65 -1.56 1.49 14.73
C GLU A 65 -2.99 1.74 15.23
N LYS A 66 -3.43 3.01 15.30
CA LYS A 66 -4.83 3.34 15.65
C LYS A 66 -5.82 2.89 14.59
N VAL A 67 -5.46 3.00 13.31
CA VAL A 67 -6.30 2.50 12.21
C VAL A 67 -6.50 0.99 12.34
N LYS A 68 -5.46 0.22 12.71
CA LYS A 68 -5.55 -1.23 12.93
C LYS A 68 -6.48 -1.62 14.09
N GLU A 69 -6.70 -0.74 15.06
CA GLU A 69 -7.67 -0.97 16.14
C GLU A 69 -9.12 -0.92 15.65
N THR A 70 -9.37 -0.30 14.48
CA THR A 70 -10.73 -0.06 13.95
C THR A 70 -11.02 -0.87 12.69
N LEU A 71 -10.04 -1.02 11.79
CA LEU A 71 -10.18 -1.76 10.54
C LEU A 71 -9.53 -3.14 10.64
N ASP A 72 -9.99 -4.07 9.79
CA ASP A 72 -9.26 -5.30 9.48
C ASP A 72 -8.06 -4.97 8.58
N LEU A 73 -7.02 -4.37 9.19
CA LEU A 73 -5.81 -3.89 8.53
C LEU A 73 -4.62 -4.75 8.92
N ASP A 74 -4.07 -5.45 7.94
CA ASP A 74 -2.74 -6.06 8.01
C ASP A 74 -1.67 -5.08 7.53
N LEU A 75 -0.57 -4.95 8.28
CA LEU A 75 0.45 -3.94 8.06
C LEU A 75 1.83 -4.58 7.97
N LEU A 76 2.42 -4.51 6.78
CA LEU A 76 3.76 -4.99 6.48
C LEU A 76 4.67 -3.80 6.18
N TYR A 77 5.69 -3.61 7.03
CA TYR A 77 6.74 -2.65 6.76
C TYR A 77 7.92 -3.30 6.04
N VAL A 78 8.47 -2.59 5.06
CA VAL A 78 9.66 -2.98 4.31
C VAL A 78 10.69 -1.87 4.42
N LEU A 79 11.85 -2.14 5.00
CA LEU A 79 12.90 -1.11 5.16
C LEU A 79 14.11 -1.41 4.28
N GLU A 80 14.61 -0.44 3.53
CA GLU A 80 15.84 -0.66 2.74
C GLU A 80 17.05 -0.96 3.65
N GLU A 81 17.11 -0.31 4.81
CA GLU A 81 18.16 -0.49 5.83
C GLU A 81 17.57 -1.12 7.10
N GLU A 82 18.20 -2.19 7.58
CA GLU A 82 17.78 -2.88 8.81
C GLU A 82 17.95 -1.95 10.03
N PRO A 83 16.87 -1.64 10.78
CA PRO A 83 16.92 -0.61 11.81
C PRO A 83 17.64 -1.07 13.09
N ASN A 84 17.59 -2.37 13.39
CA ASN A 84 18.28 -3.04 14.52
C ASN A 84 18.08 -4.56 14.45
N GLU A 85 18.76 -5.30 15.34
CA GLU A 85 18.70 -6.78 15.44
C GLU A 85 17.31 -7.33 15.84
N ASP A 86 16.40 -6.49 16.33
CA ASP A 86 15.04 -6.87 16.76
C ASP A 86 13.97 -6.55 15.68
N TRP A 87 14.38 -6.25 14.44
CA TRP A 87 13.45 -5.95 13.34
C TRP A 87 12.69 -7.20 12.90
N GLU A 88 11.36 -7.17 13.03
CA GLU A 88 10.49 -8.28 12.64
C GLU A 88 9.81 -8.08 11.26
N GLY A 89 10.00 -6.91 10.63
CA GLY A 89 9.49 -6.64 9.29
C GLY A 89 10.41 -7.16 8.18
N GLU A 90 10.13 -6.77 6.94
CA GLU A 90 11.00 -7.11 5.82
C GLU A 90 12.12 -6.09 5.62
N THR A 91 13.23 -6.53 5.06
CA THR A 91 14.36 -5.67 4.69
C THR A 91 14.64 -5.78 3.19
N GLY A 92 14.91 -4.67 2.53
CA GLY A 92 15.20 -4.59 1.10
C GLY A 92 14.13 -3.82 0.32
N PHE A 93 13.72 -4.36 -0.83
CA PHE A 93 12.78 -3.72 -1.75
C PHE A 93 11.52 -4.56 -1.91
N ILE A 94 10.42 -3.91 -2.33
CA ILE A 94 9.20 -4.63 -2.70
C ILE A 94 9.41 -5.20 -4.11
N ASP A 95 9.71 -6.50 -4.18
CA ASP A 95 9.88 -7.26 -5.41
C ASP A 95 8.88 -8.41 -5.53
N ALA A 96 8.97 -9.19 -6.60
CA ALA A 96 8.05 -10.31 -6.85
C ALA A 96 8.10 -11.39 -5.77
N GLU A 97 9.27 -11.63 -5.15
CA GLU A 97 9.42 -12.64 -4.10
C GLU A 97 8.74 -12.19 -2.81
N LEU A 98 8.92 -10.92 -2.42
CA LEU A 98 8.23 -10.34 -1.27
C LEU A 98 6.70 -10.35 -1.48
N LEU A 99 6.25 -9.98 -2.68
CA LEU A 99 4.83 -10.07 -3.02
C LEU A 99 4.34 -11.53 -2.95
N GLU A 100 5.07 -12.52 -3.48
CA GLU A 100 4.67 -13.93 -3.38
C GLU A 100 4.54 -14.41 -1.93
N LYS A 101 5.47 -14.00 -1.07
CA LYS A 101 5.53 -14.40 0.33
C LYS A 101 4.34 -13.87 1.15
N HIS A 102 3.89 -12.66 0.86
CA HIS A 102 2.94 -11.93 1.71
C HIS A 102 1.58 -11.67 1.06
N MET A 103 1.41 -11.95 -0.23
CA MET A 103 0.11 -11.79 -0.87
C MET A 103 -0.94 -12.68 -0.20
N PRO A 104 -2.13 -12.14 0.06
CA PRO A 104 -3.24 -12.92 0.61
C PRO A 104 -3.72 -13.92 -0.45
N GLY A 105 -4.05 -15.16 -0.09
CA GLY A 105 -4.49 -16.20 -1.04
C GLY A 105 -5.86 -15.98 -1.73
N GLU A 106 -6.42 -14.77 -1.67
CA GLU A 106 -7.62 -14.33 -2.39
C GLU A 106 -7.34 -13.06 -3.24
N GLU A 107 -6.07 -12.83 -3.57
CA GLU A 107 -5.52 -11.65 -4.22
C GLU A 107 -6.22 -11.29 -5.54
N PHE A 108 -6.67 -12.27 -6.33
CA PHE A 108 -7.39 -12.03 -7.59
C PHE A 108 -8.73 -11.31 -7.42
N HIS A 109 -9.29 -11.29 -6.21
CA HIS A 109 -10.53 -10.60 -5.88
C HIS A 109 -10.30 -9.22 -5.23
N ARG A 110 -9.05 -8.89 -4.89
CA ARG A 110 -8.68 -7.61 -4.28
C ARG A 110 -8.32 -6.58 -5.34
N PHE A 111 -8.42 -5.30 -4.97
CA PHE A 111 -7.99 -4.20 -5.81
C PHE A 111 -6.74 -3.55 -5.24
N PHE A 112 -5.78 -3.26 -6.12
CA PHE A 112 -4.44 -2.82 -5.76
C PHE A 112 -4.30 -1.32 -6.02
N PHE A 113 -3.83 -0.59 -5.02
CA PHE A 113 -3.43 0.81 -5.17
C PHE A 113 -1.94 0.92 -4.86
N VAL A 114 -1.17 1.41 -5.84
CA VAL A 114 0.29 1.51 -5.73
C VAL A 114 0.71 2.97 -5.89
N CYS A 115 1.50 3.47 -4.93
CA CYS A 115 2.00 4.84 -4.98
C CYS A 115 3.37 4.96 -4.31
N GLY A 116 4.35 5.50 -5.01
CA GLY A 116 5.70 5.69 -4.47
C GLY A 116 6.72 6.06 -5.55
N PRO A 117 8.01 5.83 -5.30
CA PRO A 117 9.06 6.06 -6.28
C PRO A 117 8.86 5.22 -7.54
N GLU A 118 9.17 5.79 -8.71
CA GLU A 118 8.99 5.13 -10.00
C GLU A 118 9.66 3.75 -10.11
N PRO A 119 10.90 3.52 -9.62
CA PRO A 119 11.51 2.20 -9.64
C PRO A 119 10.69 1.14 -8.87
N MET A 120 10.20 1.50 -7.67
CA MET A 120 9.36 0.62 -6.86
C MET A 120 8.05 0.31 -7.59
N MET A 121 7.38 1.34 -8.11
CA MET A 121 6.10 1.15 -8.79
C MET A 121 6.21 0.24 -10.02
N ASN A 122 7.28 0.39 -10.81
CA ASN A 122 7.50 -0.46 -11.98
C ASN A 122 7.76 -1.91 -11.55
N SER A 123 8.59 -2.13 -10.52
CA SER A 123 8.89 -3.46 -9.99
C SER A 123 7.63 -4.15 -9.43
N VAL A 124 6.82 -3.43 -8.65
CA VAL A 124 5.55 -3.91 -8.12
C VAL A 124 4.58 -4.25 -9.24
N HIS A 125 4.44 -3.38 -10.24
CA HIS A 125 3.54 -3.63 -11.36
C HIS A 125 3.91 -4.91 -12.12
N GLU A 126 5.19 -5.09 -12.44
CA GLU A 126 5.67 -6.31 -13.10
C GLU A 126 5.46 -7.55 -12.22
N GLY A 127 5.72 -7.46 -10.93
CA GLY A 127 5.48 -8.54 -9.97
C GLY A 127 4.00 -8.94 -9.88
N LEU A 128 3.09 -7.96 -9.76
CA LEU A 128 1.64 -8.23 -9.72
C LEU A 128 1.14 -8.91 -11.01
N LEU A 129 1.61 -8.46 -12.18
CA LEU A 129 1.25 -9.10 -13.45
C LEU A 129 1.83 -10.52 -13.56
N HIS A 130 3.06 -10.74 -13.08
CA HIS A 130 3.67 -12.08 -13.04
C HIS A 130 2.86 -13.06 -12.18
N HIS A 131 2.31 -12.57 -11.06
CA HIS A 131 1.43 -13.32 -10.17
C HIS A 131 0.00 -13.48 -10.71
N GLY A 132 -0.27 -12.96 -11.91
CA GLY A 132 -1.54 -13.11 -12.61
C GLY A 132 -2.63 -12.13 -12.16
N ILE A 133 -2.30 -11.10 -11.39
CA ILE A 133 -3.24 -10.04 -11.04
C ILE A 133 -3.66 -9.33 -12.34
N PRO A 134 -4.95 -9.22 -12.65
CA PRO A 134 -5.40 -8.51 -13.84
C PRO A 134 -4.99 -7.04 -13.79
N GLU A 135 -4.47 -6.49 -14.89
CA GLU A 135 -4.10 -5.07 -14.98
C GLU A 135 -5.28 -4.14 -14.61
N ALA A 136 -6.52 -4.55 -14.92
CA ALA A 136 -7.73 -3.83 -14.56
C ALA A 136 -8.00 -3.73 -13.04
N HIS A 137 -7.31 -4.53 -12.22
CA HIS A 137 -7.38 -4.52 -10.76
C HIS A 137 -6.24 -3.71 -10.12
N ILE A 138 -5.38 -3.09 -10.93
CA ILE A 138 -4.21 -2.35 -10.46
C ILE A 138 -4.37 -0.88 -10.83
N GLN A 139 -4.38 -0.02 -9.81
CA GLN A 139 -4.32 1.42 -10.01
C GLN A 139 -3.01 1.97 -9.44
N MET A 140 -2.28 2.68 -10.29
CA MET A 140 -1.03 3.34 -9.90
C MET A 140 -1.20 4.85 -9.93
N GLU A 141 -0.59 5.55 -8.97
CA GLU A 141 -0.50 7.01 -8.96
C GLU A 141 0.96 7.44 -8.93
N ARG A 142 1.38 8.18 -9.96
CA ARG A 142 2.72 8.75 -10.08
C ARG A 142 2.68 10.18 -9.55
N PHE A 143 3.45 10.48 -8.52
CA PHE A 143 3.71 11.85 -8.12
C PHE A 143 4.67 12.49 -9.12
N ALA A 144 4.13 13.29 -10.04
CA ALA A 144 4.93 14.28 -10.74
C ALA A 144 5.21 15.41 -9.74
N LEU A 145 6.42 15.45 -9.19
CA LEU A 145 6.95 16.69 -8.64
C LEU A 145 7.15 17.63 -9.83
N ALA A 146 6.14 18.45 -10.11
CA ALA A 146 6.21 19.53 -11.09
C ALA A 146 7.05 20.70 -10.55
#